data_AF-A0AAJ6ZAV5-F1
#
_entry.id   AF-A0AAJ6ZAV5-F1
#
_cell.length_a   1.000
_cell.length_b   1.000
_cell.length_c   1.000
_cell.angle_alpha   90.00
_cell.angle_beta   90.00
_cell.angle_gamma   90.00
#
_symmetry.space_group_name_H-M   'P 1'
#
loop_
_entity.id
_entity.type
_entity.pdbx_description
1 polymer ?
#
loop_
_entity_poly.entity_id
_entity_poly.type
_entity_poly.pdbx_seq_one_letter_code
_entity_poly.pdbx_strand_id
1 'polypeptide(L)'
;MRAYLTQLRDVIDQPINDVKASCSPRTSQSDCDNALRKYHRMNKEKCSEYDKNLEVYEKSRHFFGGTEFDRFMKTVSEIFENGDEMALAFFVDMVLVEFIDLVKEGRSLYRMLAFNNYRCYVGNVALF
;
A
#
# COMPACT_ATOMS: atom_id res chain seq x y z
N MET A 1 2.85 -0.45 14.71
CA MET A 1 2.09 -0.08 13.48
C MET A 1 2.63 1.17 12.80
N ARG A 2 2.87 2.29 13.50
CA ARG A 2 3.40 3.54 12.91
C ARG A 2 4.68 3.36 12.09
N ALA A 3 5.70 2.68 12.61
CA ALA A 3 6.96 2.44 11.89
C ALA A 3 6.76 1.65 10.58
N TYR A 4 5.86 0.66 10.60
CA TYR A 4 5.51 -0.12 9.40
C TYR A 4 4.85 0.75 8.34
N LEU A 5 3.89 1.59 8.73
CA LEU A 5 3.20 2.49 7.80
C LEU A 5 4.14 3.57 7.24
N THR A 6 5.09 4.05 8.04
CA THR A 6 6.16 4.95 7.58
C THR A 6 7.02 4.27 6.52
N GLN A 7 7.54 3.07 6.81
CA GLN A 7 8.37 2.33 5.86
C GLN A 7 7.60 2.00 4.56
N LEU A 8 6.34 1.60 4.67
CA LEU A 8 5.48 1.38 3.52
C LEU A 8 5.37 2.66 2.67
N ARG A 9 5.00 3.78 3.30
CA ARG A 9 4.85 5.07 2.62
C ARG A 9 6.11 5.44 1.87
N ASP A 10 7.25 5.29 2.52
CA ASP A 10 8.55 5.61 1.96
C ASP A 10 8.88 4.79 0.70
N VAL A 11 8.51 3.50 0.68
CA VAL A 11 8.68 2.63 -0.49
C VAL A 11 7.75 3.01 -1.65
N ILE A 12 6.50 3.38 -1.35
CA ILE A 12 5.46 3.62 -2.37
C ILE A 12 5.34 5.10 -2.77
N ASP A 13 6.11 6.00 -2.17
CA ASP A 13 5.99 7.44 -2.43
C ASP A 13 6.21 7.79 -3.91
N GLN A 14 7.26 7.22 -4.52
CA GLN A 14 7.55 7.43 -5.93
C GLN A 14 6.42 6.90 -6.85
N PRO A 15 5.95 5.63 -6.73
CA PRO A 15 4.76 5.17 -7.46
C PRO A 15 3.52 6.08 -7.29
N ILE A 16 3.25 6.57 -6.08
CA ILE A 16 2.14 7.51 -5.84
C ILE A 16 2.34 8.81 -6.63
N ASN A 17 3.56 9.35 -6.63
CA ASN A 17 3.88 10.59 -7.34
C ASN A 17 3.81 10.40 -8.86
N ASP A 18 4.18 9.23 -9.38
CA ASP A 18 4.04 8.89 -10.80
C ASP A 18 2.58 8.88 -11.24
N VAL A 19 1.67 8.33 -10.41
CA VAL A 19 0.22 8.39 -10.64
C VAL A 19 -0.27 9.84 -10.63
N LYS A 20 0.12 10.64 -9.63
CA LYS A 20 -0.28 12.06 -9.55
C LYS A 20 0.19 12.88 -10.74
N ALA A 21 1.41 12.63 -11.22
CA ALA A 21 1.98 13.31 -12.38
C ALA A 21 1.32 12.87 -13.70
N SER A 22 0.75 11.67 -13.75
CA SER A 22 0.18 11.08 -14.96
C SER A 22 -1.34 11.29 -15.08
N CYS A 23 -2.06 11.25 -13.96
CA CYS A 23 -3.51 11.03 -13.94
C CYS A 23 -4.23 12.16 -13.20
N SER A 24 -4.22 13.37 -13.78
CA SER A 24 -5.02 14.47 -13.27
C SER A 24 -6.53 14.19 -13.42
N PRO A 25 -7.42 14.83 -12.64
CA PRO A 25 -8.87 14.63 -12.78
C PRO A 25 -9.44 14.95 -14.17
N ARG A 26 -8.70 15.67 -15.02
CA ARG A 26 -9.10 16.03 -16.39
C ARG A 26 -8.44 15.17 -17.46
N THR A 27 -7.54 14.28 -17.09
CA THR A 27 -6.81 13.41 -18.01
C THR A 27 -7.69 12.23 -18.40
N SER A 28 -7.76 11.89 -19.69
CA SER A 28 -8.44 10.66 -20.12
C SER A 28 -7.73 9.42 -19.57
N GLN A 29 -8.44 8.30 -19.40
CA GLN A 29 -7.81 7.07 -18.92
C GLN A 29 -6.66 6.62 -19.84
N SER A 30 -6.85 6.72 -21.16
CA SER A 30 -5.81 6.39 -22.14
C SER A 30 -4.55 7.26 -21.97
N ASP A 31 -4.72 8.57 -21.77
CA ASP A 31 -3.59 9.48 -21.60
C ASP A 31 -2.86 9.25 -20.27
N CYS A 32 -3.62 8.96 -19.21
CA CYS A 32 -3.11 8.57 -17.90
C CYS A 32 -2.26 7.29 -18.02
N ASP A 33 -2.78 6.24 -18.66
CA ASP A 33 -2.07 4.98 -18.83
C ASP A 33 -0.77 5.15 -19.64
N ASN A 34 -0.82 5.96 -20.70
CA ASN A 34 0.34 6.25 -21.54
C ASN A 34 1.42 7.04 -20.78
N ALA A 35 1.03 8.06 -20.04
CA ALA A 35 1.92 8.86 -19.21
C ALA A 35 2.54 8.01 -18.08
N LEU A 36 1.73 7.21 -17.41
CA LEU A 36 2.15 6.36 -16.29
C LEU A 36 3.18 5.30 -16.76
N ARG A 37 2.93 4.66 -17.92
CA ARG A 37 3.91 3.76 -18.55
C ARG A 37 5.25 4.44 -18.84
N LYS A 38 5.21 5.70 -19.28
CA LYS A 38 6.43 6.49 -19.54
C LYS A 38 7.19 6.76 -18.23
N TYR A 39 6.52 7.20 -17.17
CA TYR A 39 7.15 7.45 -15.87
C TYR A 39 7.75 6.16 -15.29
N HIS A 40 7.01 5.05 -15.31
CA HIS A 40 7.51 3.77 -14.82
C HIS A 40 8.77 3.32 -15.56
N ARG A 41 8.81 3.46 -16.89
CA ARG A 41 10.00 3.15 -17.69
C ARG A 41 11.18 4.05 -17.31
N MET A 42 10.96 5.36 -17.23
CA MET A 42 12.02 6.31 -16.86
C MET A 42 12.58 6.05 -15.46
N ASN A 43 11.73 5.71 -14.50
CA ASN A 43 12.16 5.42 -13.13
C ASN A 43 12.87 4.08 -13.02
N LYS A 44 12.45 3.08 -13.80
CA LYS A 44 13.16 1.79 -13.93
C LYS A 44 14.55 1.95 -14.55
N GLU A 45 14.70 2.83 -15.55
CA GLU A 45 16.01 3.17 -16.12
C GLU A 45 16.94 3.83 -15.10
N LYS A 46 16.40 4.69 -14.22
CA LYS A 46 17.16 5.35 -13.15
C LYS A 46 17.47 4.43 -11.98
N CYS A 47 16.57 3.50 -11.66
CA CYS A 47 16.71 2.58 -10.55
C CYS A 47 16.14 1.21 -10.89
N SER A 48 17.03 0.22 -11.03
CA SER A 48 16.67 -1.15 -11.41
C SER A 48 15.76 -1.85 -10.40
N GLU A 49 15.73 -1.42 -9.13
CA GLU A 49 14.86 -2.00 -8.10
C GLU A 49 13.46 -1.38 -8.07
N TYR A 50 13.15 -0.42 -8.94
CA TYR A 50 11.89 0.32 -8.90
C TYR A 50 10.66 -0.57 -9.13
N ASP A 51 10.82 -1.68 -9.86
CA ASP A 51 9.76 -2.70 -10.01
C ASP A 51 9.29 -3.26 -8.66
N LYS A 52 10.18 -3.36 -7.66
CA LYS A 52 9.81 -3.83 -6.31
C LYS A 52 8.93 -2.79 -5.61
N ASN A 53 9.24 -1.50 -5.77
CA ASN A 53 8.43 -0.42 -5.22
C ASN A 53 7.02 -0.42 -5.86
N LEU A 54 6.95 -0.63 -7.18
CA LEU A 54 5.69 -0.79 -7.90
C LEU A 54 4.89 -2.00 -7.40
N GLU A 55 5.54 -3.15 -7.20
CA GLU A 55 4.88 -4.34 -6.70
C GLU A 55 4.27 -4.12 -5.31
N VAL A 56 5.01 -3.48 -4.41
CA VAL A 56 4.51 -3.11 -3.07
C VAL A 56 3.36 -2.12 -3.18
N TYR A 57 3.46 -1.12 -4.06
CA TYR A 57 2.38 -0.15 -4.29
C TYR A 57 1.09 -0.83 -4.76
N GLU A 58 1.16 -1.68 -5.78
CA GLU A 58 0.00 -2.39 -6.32
C GLU A 58 -0.66 -3.30 -5.28
N LYS A 59 0.15 -4.09 -4.55
CA LYS A 59 -0.36 -4.94 -3.46
C LYS A 59 -0.96 -4.13 -2.32
N SER A 60 -0.35 -3.00 -1.96
CA SER A 60 -0.88 -2.11 -0.94
C SER A 60 -2.19 -1.48 -1.37
N ARG A 61 -2.29 -1.02 -2.63
CA ARG A 61 -3.53 -0.45 -3.18
C ARG A 61 -4.65 -1.48 -3.17
N HIS A 62 -4.36 -2.73 -3.54
CA HIS A 62 -5.33 -3.82 -3.46
C HIS A 62 -5.77 -4.09 -2.01
N PHE A 63 -4.81 -4.24 -1.10
CA PHE A 63 -5.05 -4.55 0.31
C PHE A 63 -5.87 -3.44 1.01
N PHE A 64 -5.42 -2.18 0.94
CA PHE A 64 -6.09 -1.07 1.63
C PHE A 64 -7.32 -0.55 0.91
N GLY A 65 -7.44 -0.76 -0.41
CA GLY A 65 -8.60 -0.36 -1.20
C GLY A 65 -9.67 -1.44 -1.33
N GLY A 66 -9.48 -2.59 -0.68
CA GLY A 66 -10.40 -3.71 -0.70
C GLY A 66 -11.55 -3.55 0.29
N THR A 67 -12.74 -4.01 -0.09
CA THR A 67 -13.95 -3.97 0.77
C THR A 67 -13.78 -4.77 2.06
N GLU A 68 -12.92 -5.80 2.06
CA GLU A 68 -12.64 -6.62 3.23
C GLU A 68 -11.81 -5.85 4.28
N PHE A 69 -10.85 -5.02 3.85
CA PHE A 69 -10.10 -4.15 4.75
C PHE A 69 -10.99 -3.07 5.38
N ASP A 70 -11.88 -2.46 4.59
CA ASP A 70 -12.86 -1.51 5.10
C ASP A 70 -13.79 -2.16 6.14
N ARG A 71 -14.27 -3.37 5.85
CA ARG A 71 -15.09 -4.16 6.78
C ARG A 71 -14.33 -4.44 8.08
N PHE A 72 -13.08 -4.88 7.98
CA PHE A 72 -12.22 -5.11 9.14
C PHE A 72 -12.06 -3.85 9.99
N MET A 73 -11.73 -2.70 9.39
CA MET A 73 -11.53 -1.44 10.11
C MET A 73 -12.81 -0.97 10.81
N LYS A 74 -13.98 -1.19 10.21
CA LYS A 74 -15.26 -0.90 10.84
C LYS A 74 -15.49 -1.78 12.06
N THR A 75 -15.33 -3.10 11.92
CA THR A 75 -15.50 -4.06 13.03
C THR A 75 -14.52 -3.79 14.17
N VAL A 76 -13.26 -3.50 13.85
CA VAL A 76 -12.24 -3.11 14.84
C VAL A 76 -12.72 -1.90 15.65
N SER A 77 -13.17 -0.84 14.99
CA SER A 77 -13.57 0.41 15.66
C SER A 77 -14.73 0.19 16.64
N GLU A 78 -15.72 -0.62 16.26
CA GLU A 78 -16.88 -0.96 17.11
C GLU A 78 -16.47 -1.75 18.37
N ILE A 79 -15.40 -2.54 18.32
CA ILE A 79 -14.97 -3.41 19.42
C ILE A 79 -14.06 -2.66 20.40
N PHE A 80 -13.21 -1.76 19.90
CA PHE A 80 -12.36 -0.92 20.76
C PHE A 80 -13.16 -0.04 21.73
N GLU A 81 -14.42 0.26 21.40
CA GLU A 81 -15.34 0.98 22.29
C GLU A 81 -15.82 0.14 23.49
N ASN A 82 -15.61 -1.18 23.48
CA ASN A 82 -16.16 -2.13 24.44
C ASN A 82 -15.15 -2.72 25.44
N GLY A 83 -13.91 -2.22 25.46
CA GLY A 83 -12.88 -2.58 26.45
C GLY A 83 -12.00 -3.80 26.11
N ASP A 84 -11.00 -4.06 26.97
CA ASP A 84 -9.87 -4.96 26.68
C ASP A 84 -10.24 -6.43 26.46
N GLU A 85 -11.25 -6.96 27.19
CA GLU A 85 -11.67 -8.36 27.08
C GLU A 85 -12.30 -8.66 25.72
N MET A 86 -13.15 -7.74 25.22
CA MET A 86 -13.73 -7.85 23.88
C MET A 86 -12.68 -7.66 22.78
N ALA A 87 -11.69 -6.79 23.00
CA ALA A 87 -10.57 -6.63 22.08
C ALA A 87 -9.73 -7.91 21.95
N LEU A 88 -9.49 -8.61 23.06
CA LEU A 88 -8.79 -9.90 23.07
C LEU A 88 -9.60 -11.00 22.36
N ALA A 89 -10.90 -11.10 22.65
CA ALA A 89 -11.79 -12.07 21.98
C ALA A 89 -11.86 -11.82 20.46
N PHE A 90 -11.95 -10.55 20.04
CA PHE A 90 -11.90 -10.18 18.63
C PHE A 90 -10.62 -10.65 17.95
N PHE A 91 -9.46 -10.46 18.60
CA PHE A 91 -8.18 -10.82 18.02
C PHE A 91 -8.01 -12.33 17.83
N VAL A 92 -8.60 -13.15 18.70
CA VAL A 92 -8.52 -14.61 18.62
C VAL A 92 -9.55 -15.16 17.65
N ASP A 93 -10.82 -14.77 17.79
CA ASP A 93 -11.92 -15.42 17.07
C ASP A 93 -12.21 -14.75 15.73
N MET A 94 -12.36 -13.43 15.70
CA MET A 94 -12.80 -12.73 14.48
C MET A 94 -11.65 -12.52 13.51
N VAL A 95 -10.48 -12.11 14.00
CA VAL A 95 -9.32 -11.83 13.13
C VAL A 95 -8.76 -13.10 12.50
N LEU A 96 -8.69 -14.21 13.25
CA LEU A 96 -8.09 -15.46 12.77
C LEU A 96 -9.08 -16.41 12.09
N VAL A 97 -10.40 -16.19 12.21
CA VAL A 97 -11.41 -16.99 11.52
C VAL A 97 -12.06 -16.21 10.38
N GLU A 98 -12.63 -15.04 10.66
CA GLU A 98 -13.41 -14.28 9.67
C GLU A 98 -12.53 -13.48 8.70
N PHE A 99 -11.44 -12.89 9.20
CA PHE A 99 -10.53 -12.05 8.40
C PHE A 99 -9.20 -12.75 8.11
N ILE A 100 -9.18 -14.08 8.12
CA ILE A 100 -7.95 -14.87 8.00
C ILE A 100 -7.18 -14.59 6.70
N ASP A 101 -7.90 -14.35 5.61
CA ASP A 101 -7.27 -14.09 4.31
C ASP A 101 -6.71 -12.66 4.25
N LEU A 102 -7.43 -11.68 4.77
CA LEU A 102 -6.90 -10.33 5.01
C LEU A 102 -5.63 -10.36 5.88
N VAL A 103 -5.63 -11.15 6.96
CA VAL A 103 -4.43 -11.30 7.83
C VAL A 103 -3.26 -11.93 7.08
N LYS A 104 -3.51 -12.95 6.26
CA LYS A 104 -2.46 -13.57 5.42
C LYS A 104 -1.91 -12.58 4.41
N GLU A 105 -2.76 -11.78 3.76
CA GLU A 105 -2.33 -10.74 2.82
C GLU A 105 -1.51 -9.66 3.51
N GLY A 106 -1.99 -9.13 4.63
CA GLY A 106 -1.26 -8.14 5.43
C GLY A 106 0.10 -8.67 5.89
N ARG A 107 0.18 -9.95 6.29
CA ARG A 107 1.44 -10.62 6.63
C ARG A 107 2.36 -10.76 5.42
N SER A 108 1.82 -11.04 4.24
CA SER A 108 2.58 -11.12 2.99
C SER A 108 3.20 -9.77 2.65
N LEU A 109 2.40 -8.70 2.70
CA LEU A 109 2.86 -7.33 2.49
C LEU A 109 3.92 -6.92 3.53
N TYR A 110 3.71 -7.26 4.80
CA TYR A 110 4.69 -7.05 5.86
C TYR A 110 6.03 -7.74 5.57
N ARG A 111 5.99 -9.01 5.14
CA ARG A 111 7.20 -9.75 4.79
C ARG A 111 7.93 -9.13 3.60
N MET A 112 7.19 -8.70 2.57
CA MET A 112 7.80 -8.00 1.45
C MET A 112 8.55 -6.75 1.93
N LEU A 113 7.95 -5.96 2.81
CA LEU A 113 8.59 -4.75 3.34
C LEU A 113 9.77 -5.05 4.27
N ALA A 114 9.66 -6.05 5.13
CA ALA A 114 10.68 -6.36 6.13
C ALA A 114 11.92 -7.07 5.56
N PHE A 115 11.75 -7.87 4.49
CA PHE A 115 12.81 -8.76 3.99
C PHE A 115 13.36 -8.39 2.61
N ASN A 116 12.90 -7.30 2.01
CA ASN A 116 13.49 -6.77 0.78
C ASN A 116 14.25 -5.47 1.03
N ASN A 117 15.15 -5.16 0.10
CA ASN A 117 15.80 -3.87 0.03
C ASN A 117 15.09 -3.00 -1.03
N TYR A 118 14.81 -1.75 -0.66
CA TYR A 118 14.17 -0.75 -1.50
C TYR A 118 15.10 0.45 -1.57
N ARG A 119 16.02 0.46 -2.55
CA ARG A 119 17.02 1.52 -2.69
C ARG A 119 16.57 2.69 -3.57
N CYS A 120 15.42 2.56 -4.23
CA CYS A 120 14.89 3.57 -5.14
C CYS A 120 14.17 4.71 -4.41
N TYR A 121 14.88 5.35 -3.47
CA TYR A 121 14.45 6.64 -2.91
C TYR A 121 14.88 7.73 -3.87
N VAL A 122 13.93 8.26 -4.62
CA VAL A 122 14.16 9.49 -5.37
C VAL A 122 13.71 10.63 -4.47
N GLY A 123 14.66 11.33 -3.85
CA GLY A 123 14.35 12.61 -3.23
C GLY A 123 13.70 13.51 -4.27
N ASN A 124 12.54 14.09 -3.91
CA ASN A 124 11.71 15.00 -4.70
C ASN A 124 12.38 15.49 -5.98
N VAL A 125 12.09 14.83 -7.10
CA VAL A 125 12.28 15.48 -8.40
C VAL A 125 11.30 16.65 -8.38
N ALA A 126 11.83 17.87 -8.29
CA ALA A 126 11.05 19.09 -8.40
C ALA A 126 10.18 18.96 -9.67
N LEU A 127 8.87 18.82 -9.46
CA LEU A 127 7.90 18.93 -10.52
C LEU A 127 7.87 20.42 -10.89
N PHE A 128 8.57 20.76 -11.98
CA PHE A 128 8.43 22.04 -12.66
C PHE A 128 7.08 22.12 -13.37
#